data_AF-A0A1I0LN91-F1
#
_entry.id   AF-A0A1I0LN91-F1
#
_cell.length_a   1.000
_cell.length_b   1.000
_cell.length_c   1.000
_cell.angle_alpha   90.00
_cell.angle_beta   90.00
_cell.angle_gamma   90.00
#
_symmetry.space_group_name_H-M   'P 1'
#
loop_
_entity.id
_entity.type
_entity.pdbx_description
1 polymer ?
#
loop_
_entity_poly.entity_id
_entity_poly.type
_entity_poly.pdbx_seq_one_letter_code
_entity_poly.pdbx_strand_id
1 'polypeptide(L)'
;MYIELHAYVDESMRIHDGLYVLAAVIVPCEYADEHRAALRALLLGKQPRLHWRDERPKRRLEITHAVAALHPNTVIVIGTRLKPAKQRRARRKCLERLLWHLTCRDVSRVVMERRSAEGNKEDLDMVNALRAREALPQDIHVEWTSPLVEELLWLPDVVAGIFARAETGDRTLEDLLSGDHLVERISCD
;
A
#
# COMPACT_ATOMS: atom_id res chain seq x y z
N MET A 1 -9.89 -4.53 25.57
CA MET A 1 -9.50 -3.26 24.94
C MET A 1 -9.32 -3.57 23.46
N TYR A 2 -10.16 -3.02 22.58
CA TYR A 2 -10.01 -3.28 21.15
C TYR A 2 -8.80 -2.49 20.65
N ILE A 3 -7.92 -3.15 19.92
CA ILE A 3 -6.77 -2.51 19.28
C ILE A 3 -7.31 -1.77 18.06
N GLU A 4 -7.09 -0.46 17.98
CA GLU A 4 -7.44 0.33 16.80
C GLU A 4 -6.40 0.10 15.71
N LEU A 5 -6.86 -0.23 14.50
CA LEU A 5 -6.02 -0.60 13.37
C LEU A 5 -6.21 0.38 12.22
N HIS A 6 -5.11 1.02 11.79
CA HIS A 6 -5.08 1.87 10.60
C HIS A 6 -4.27 1.19 9.50
N ALA A 7 -4.69 1.34 8.25
CA ALA A 7 -3.97 0.84 7.09
C ALA A 7 -3.45 1.98 6.21
N TYR A 8 -2.21 1.87 5.77
CA TYR A 8 -1.54 2.82 4.89
C TYR A 8 -1.36 2.19 3.52
N VAL A 9 -1.75 2.89 2.45
CA VAL A 9 -1.86 2.32 1.11
C VAL A 9 -1.10 3.13 0.06
N ASP A 10 -0.33 2.42 -0.77
CA ASP A 10 0.33 2.97 -1.95
C ASP A 10 0.30 1.98 -3.13
N GLU A 11 0.58 2.48 -4.33
CA GLU A 11 0.49 1.76 -5.59
C GLU A 11 1.84 1.63 -6.32
N SER A 12 2.02 0.50 -7.01
CA SER A 12 3.11 0.29 -7.93
C SER A 12 2.57 -0.25 -9.25
N MET A 13 2.71 0.53 -10.32
CA MET A 13 2.20 0.18 -11.64
C MET A 13 3.36 -0.02 -12.62
N ARG A 14 3.35 -1.17 -13.31
CA ARG A 14 4.32 -1.51 -14.35
C ARG A 14 3.57 -1.88 -15.63
N ILE A 15 3.31 -0.86 -16.45
CA ILE A 15 2.49 -1.01 -17.66
C ILE A 15 3.11 -2.01 -18.64
N HIS A 16 4.45 -1.97 -18.82
CA HIS A 16 5.16 -2.86 -19.73
C HIS A 16 5.06 -4.34 -19.32
N ASP A 17 4.98 -4.60 -18.02
CA ASP A 17 4.84 -5.95 -17.46
C ASP A 17 3.38 -6.38 -17.31
N GLY A 18 2.43 -5.48 -17.62
CA GLY A 18 1.00 -5.75 -17.43
C GLY A 18 0.62 -5.90 -15.95
N LEU A 19 1.29 -5.17 -15.05
CA LEU A 19 1.09 -5.28 -13.61
C LEU A 19 0.58 -3.99 -12.97
N TYR A 20 -0.32 -4.18 -12.01
CA TYR A 20 -0.82 -3.13 -11.12
C TYR A 20 -0.85 -3.68 -9.69
N VAL A 21 -0.08 -3.09 -8.78
CA VAL A 21 0.03 -3.55 -7.39
C VAL A 21 -0.53 -2.47 -6.49
N LEU A 22 -1.46 -2.83 -5.61
CA LEU A 22 -1.81 -2.05 -4.43
C LEU A 22 -1.34 -2.80 -3.20
N ALA A 23 -0.59 -2.12 -2.34
CA ALA A 23 -0.15 -2.66 -1.06
C ALA A 23 -0.75 -1.82 0.06
N ALA A 24 -1.24 -2.49 1.10
CA ALA A 24 -1.60 -1.91 2.37
C ALA A 24 -0.68 -2.46 3.46
N VAL A 25 -0.27 -1.60 4.39
CA VAL A 25 0.39 -2.00 5.64
C VAL A 25 -0.51 -1.58 6.80
N ILE A 26 -0.92 -2.56 7.60
CA ILE A 26 -1.78 -2.39 8.77
C ILE A 26 -0.89 -2.16 9.98
N VAL A 27 -1.12 -1.05 10.68
CA VAL A 27 -0.35 -0.62 11.85
C VAL A 27 -1.33 -0.39 13.00
N PRO A 28 -1.17 -1.10 14.13
CA PRO A 28 -1.89 -0.76 15.35
C PRO A 28 -1.54 0.66 15.81
N CYS A 29 -2.55 1.45 16.20
CA CYS A 29 -2.34 2.86 16.54
C CYS A 29 -1.30 3.08 17.64
N GLU A 30 -1.16 2.13 18.59
CA GLU A 30 -0.16 2.19 19.66
C GLU A 30 1.29 2.11 19.17
N TYR A 31 1.53 1.53 17.99
CA TYR A 31 2.87 1.40 17.39
C TYR A 31 3.14 2.45 16.31
N ALA A 32 2.16 3.30 15.96
CA ALA A 32 2.27 4.25 14.86
C ALA A 32 3.47 5.20 15.02
N ASP A 33 3.66 5.78 16.20
CA ASP A 33 4.76 6.72 16.45
C ASP A 33 6.14 6.05 16.46
N GLU A 34 6.21 4.81 16.96
CA GLU A 34 7.43 3.99 16.89
C GLU A 34 7.82 3.72 15.43
N HIS A 35 6.85 3.32 14.60
CA HIS A 35 7.07 3.07 13.18
C HIS A 35 7.50 4.35 12.44
N ARG A 36 6.85 5.49 12.70
CA ARG A 36 7.27 6.79 12.14
C ARG A 36 8.68 7.16 12.57
N ALA A 37 9.07 6.92 13.82
CA ALA A 37 10.41 7.18 14.30
C ALA A 37 11.47 6.30 13.59
N ALA A 38 11.20 5.00 13.47
CA ALA A 38 12.07 4.07 12.75
C ALA A 38 12.25 4.45 11.27
N LEU A 39 11.16 4.85 10.60
CA LEU A 39 11.19 5.29 9.21
C LEU A 39 11.97 6.59 9.02
N ARG A 40 11.77 7.58 9.90
CA ARG A 40 12.52 8.85 9.84
C ARG A 40 14.03 8.65 10.04
N ALA A 41 14.43 7.66 10.85
CA ALA A 41 15.85 7.32 11.02
C ALA A 41 16.51 6.79 9.73
N LEU A 42 15.73 6.41 8.73
CA LEU A 42 16.23 6.00 7.41
C LEU A 42 16.40 7.18 6.43
N LEU A 43 16.03 8.42 6.79
CA LEU A 43 16.27 9.55 5.91
C LEU A 43 17.78 9.86 5.84
N LEU A 44 18.27 10.14 4.63
CA LEU A 44 19.64 10.57 4.38
C LEU A 44 19.70 12.07 4.08
N GLY A 45 20.60 12.78 4.75
CA GLY A 45 20.84 14.20 4.51
C GLY A 45 19.58 15.05 4.70
N LYS A 46 19.11 15.68 3.62
CA LYS A 46 17.92 16.54 3.61
C LYS A 46 16.73 15.89 2.87
N GLN A 47 16.70 14.56 2.75
CA GLN A 47 15.57 13.86 2.14
C GLN A 47 14.27 14.22 2.89
N PRO A 48 13.22 14.69 2.19
CA PRO A 48 11.96 15.04 2.83
C PRO A 48 11.04 13.84 3.03
N ARG A 49 11.29 12.72 2.34
CA ARG A 49 10.59 11.43 2.46
C ARG A 49 11.47 10.28 1.98
N LEU A 50 11.12 9.05 2.36
CA LEU A 50 11.60 7.86 1.66
C LEU A 50 10.82 7.66 0.36
N HIS A 51 11.52 7.31 -0.71
CA HIS A 51 10.91 6.80 -1.94
C HIS A 51 11.73 5.62 -2.44
N TRP A 52 11.37 4.43 -1.98
CA TRP A 52 12.18 3.22 -2.07
C TRP A 52 12.49 2.83 -3.52
N ARG A 53 11.55 3.08 -4.44
CA ARG A 53 11.75 2.77 -5.87
C ARG A 53 13.00 3.44 -6.45
N ASP A 54 13.24 4.70 -6.07
CA ASP A 54 14.30 5.55 -6.60
C ASP A 54 15.65 5.31 -5.92
N GLU A 55 15.66 4.51 -4.85
CA GLU A 55 16.87 4.19 -4.11
C GLU A 55 17.76 3.17 -4.84
N ARG A 56 19.08 3.30 -4.63
CA ARG A 56 20.07 2.36 -5.18
C ARG A 56 19.88 0.96 -4.58
N PRO A 57 20.27 -0.13 -5.28
CA PRO A 57 20.05 -1.50 -4.81
C PRO A 57 20.47 -1.78 -3.36
N LYS A 58 21.67 -1.32 -2.95
CA LYS A 58 22.15 -1.46 -1.57
C LYS A 58 21.23 -0.76 -0.57
N ARG A 59 20.77 0.46 -0.89
CA ARG A 59 19.91 1.24 -0.02
C ARG A 59 18.50 0.66 0.07
N ARG A 60 17.97 0.12 -1.03
CA ARG A 60 16.71 -0.64 -1.02
C ARG A 60 16.76 -1.82 -0.06
N LEU A 61 17.85 -2.59 -0.09
CA LEU A 61 18.05 -3.71 0.83
C LEU A 61 18.10 -3.26 2.30
N GLU A 62 18.84 -2.19 2.61
CA GLU A 62 18.90 -1.61 3.96
C GLU A 62 17.52 -1.16 4.45
N ILE A 63 16.74 -0.47 3.61
CA ILE A 63 15.38 -0.04 3.94
C ILE A 63 14.47 -1.27 4.13
N THR A 64 14.56 -2.26 3.25
CA THR A 64 13.77 -3.50 3.35
C THR A 64 14.04 -4.23 4.67
N HIS A 65 15.28 -4.33 5.13
CA HIS A 65 15.59 -4.91 6.44
C HIS A 65 14.98 -4.12 7.59
N ALA A 66 15.06 -2.79 7.54
CA ALA A 66 14.47 -1.94 8.58
C ALA A 66 12.94 -2.08 8.61
N VAL A 67 12.28 -2.15 7.45
CA VAL A 67 10.84 -2.39 7.36
C VAL A 67 10.47 -3.78 7.85
N ALA A 68 11.23 -4.81 7.49
CA ALA A 68 10.99 -6.18 7.97
C ALA A 68 11.09 -6.31 9.50
N ALA A 69 11.99 -5.55 10.13
CA ALA A 69 12.14 -5.51 11.58
C ALA A 69 10.93 -4.90 12.32
N LEU A 70 10.06 -4.19 11.60
CA LEU A 70 8.78 -3.70 12.15
C LEU A 70 7.67 -4.75 12.10
N HIS A 71 7.95 -5.95 11.57
CA HIS A 71 6.98 -7.05 11.42
C HIS A 71 5.65 -6.62 10.79
N PRO A 72 5.67 -6.02 9.59
CA PRO A 72 4.48 -5.39 9.03
C PRO A 72 3.40 -6.43 8.72
N ASN A 73 2.16 -6.14 9.12
CA ASN A 73 0.98 -6.86 8.64
C ASN A 73 0.57 -6.25 7.30
N THR A 74 0.59 -7.04 6.22
CA THR A 74 0.39 -6.50 4.88
C THR A 74 -0.71 -7.21 4.10
N VAL A 75 -1.38 -6.43 3.26
CA VAL A 75 -2.36 -6.92 2.29
C VAL A 75 -1.96 -6.39 0.92
N ILE A 76 -1.70 -7.28 -0.03
CA ILE A 76 -1.28 -6.94 -1.38
C ILE A 76 -2.32 -7.47 -2.37
N VAL A 77 -2.79 -6.60 -3.25
CA VAL A 77 -3.62 -6.98 -4.40
C VAL A 77 -2.86 -6.69 -5.69
N ILE A 78 -2.62 -7.75 -6.47
CA ILE A 78 -1.87 -7.71 -7.72
C ILE A 78 -2.82 -7.94 -8.88
N GLY A 79 -3.08 -6.86 -9.61
CA GLY A 79 -3.74 -6.87 -10.91
C GLY A 79 -2.78 -7.31 -12.02
N THR A 80 -3.08 -8.43 -12.66
CA THR A 80 -2.33 -8.98 -13.79
C THR A 80 -3.01 -8.67 -15.13
N ARG A 81 -2.28 -8.81 -16.24
CA ARG A 81 -2.79 -8.54 -17.61
C ARG A 81 -3.31 -7.11 -17.80
N LEU A 82 -2.71 -6.15 -17.08
CA LEU A 82 -3.01 -4.74 -17.26
C LEU A 82 -2.76 -4.32 -18.71
N LYS A 83 -3.78 -3.71 -19.32
CA LYS A 83 -3.64 -3.01 -20.61
C LYS A 83 -3.47 -1.51 -20.34
N PRO A 84 -2.65 -0.76 -21.12
CA PRO A 84 -2.45 0.67 -20.92
C PRO A 84 -3.75 1.48 -20.85
N ALA A 85 -4.75 1.13 -21.66
CA ALA A 85 -6.06 1.79 -21.67
C ALA A 85 -6.98 1.42 -20.49
N LYS A 86 -6.62 0.43 -19.66
CA LYS A 86 -7.47 -0.12 -18.58
C LYS A 86 -6.94 0.21 -17.17
N GLN A 87 -6.03 1.17 -17.02
CA GLN A 87 -5.44 1.55 -15.72
C GLN A 87 -6.51 1.92 -14.67
N ARG A 88 -7.46 2.78 -15.03
CA ARG A 88 -8.58 3.16 -14.12
C ARG A 88 -9.39 1.95 -13.67
N ARG A 89 -9.66 1.01 -14.58
CA ARG A 89 -10.40 -0.22 -14.24
C ARG A 89 -9.58 -1.16 -13.36
N ALA A 90 -8.28 -1.30 -13.63
CA ALA A 90 -7.37 -2.09 -12.82
C ALA A 90 -7.29 -1.56 -11.38
N ARG A 91 -7.13 -0.23 -11.23
CA ARG A 91 -7.19 0.45 -9.93
C ARG A 91 -8.47 0.14 -9.19
N ARG A 92 -9.63 0.35 -9.82
CA ARG A 92 -10.94 0.08 -9.19
C ARG A 92 -11.08 -1.37 -8.71
N LYS A 93 -10.72 -2.33 -9.56
CA LYS A 93 -10.75 -3.75 -9.19
C LYS A 93 -9.83 -4.04 -8.01
N CYS A 94 -8.59 -3.56 -8.04
CA CYS A 94 -7.62 -3.83 -6.99
C CYS A 94 -8.03 -3.15 -5.68
N LEU A 95 -8.51 -1.91 -5.74
CA LEU A 95 -8.96 -1.16 -4.57
C LEU A 95 -10.19 -1.79 -3.91
N GLU A 96 -11.14 -2.30 -4.70
CA GLU A 96 -12.34 -2.99 -4.17
C GLU A 96 -11.96 -4.22 -3.36
N ARG A 97 -11.03 -5.02 -3.91
CA ARG A 97 -10.50 -6.20 -3.21
C ARG A 97 -9.67 -5.84 -1.99
N LEU A 98 -8.83 -4.80 -2.09
CA LEU A 98 -8.02 -4.35 -0.96
C LEU A 98 -8.90 -3.90 0.21
N LEU A 99 -9.88 -3.03 -0.03
CA LEU A 99 -10.78 -2.52 1.00
C LEU A 99 -11.60 -3.64 1.65
N TRP A 100 -12.01 -4.66 0.87
CA TRP A 100 -12.65 -5.86 1.41
C TRP A 100 -11.74 -6.59 2.42
N HIS A 101 -10.48 -6.84 2.06
CA HIS A 101 -9.52 -7.52 2.95
C HIS A 101 -9.18 -6.72 4.21
N LEU A 102 -9.12 -5.40 4.10
CA LEU A 102 -8.90 -4.51 5.25
C LEU A 102 -10.11 -4.52 6.20
N THR A 103 -11.31 -4.52 5.64
CA THR A 103 -12.56 -4.67 6.42
C THR A 103 -12.59 -5.99 7.19
N CYS A 104 -12.23 -7.11 6.54
CA CYS A 104 -12.18 -8.42 7.20
C CYS A 104 -11.13 -8.52 8.32
N ARG A 105 -10.28 -7.50 8.49
CA ARG A 105 -9.24 -7.39 9.51
C ARG A 105 -9.54 -6.29 10.53
N ASP A 106 -10.79 -5.82 10.59
CA ASP A 106 -11.25 -4.80 11.54
C ASP A 106 -10.48 -3.46 11.43
N VAL A 107 -9.94 -3.15 10.24
CA VAL A 107 -9.32 -1.85 9.98
C VAL A 107 -10.41 -0.77 9.93
N SER A 108 -10.29 0.22 10.82
CA SER A 108 -11.24 1.33 10.93
C SER A 108 -10.88 2.53 10.06
N ARG A 109 -9.60 2.70 9.71
CA ARG A 109 -9.10 3.83 8.92
C ARG A 109 -8.12 3.38 7.84
N VAL A 110 -8.30 3.88 6.63
CA VAL A 110 -7.44 3.65 5.47
C VAL A 110 -6.92 4.98 4.97
N VAL A 111 -5.60 5.15 5.02
CA VAL A 111 -4.88 6.34 4.56
C VAL A 111 -4.18 6.00 3.25
N MET A 112 -4.56 6.66 2.17
CA MET A 112 -3.98 6.45 0.85
C MET A 112 -3.04 7.60 0.48
N GLU A 113 -1.98 7.31 -0.29
CA GLU A 113 -1.20 8.37 -0.93
C GLU A 113 -2.08 9.17 -1.90
N ARG A 114 -2.03 10.49 -1.75
CA ARG A 114 -2.79 11.45 -2.55
C ARG A 114 -2.35 11.40 -4.02
N ARG A 115 -3.33 11.31 -4.91
CA ARG A 115 -3.17 11.42 -6.38
C ARG A 115 -3.59 12.81 -6.88
N SER A 116 -3.76 12.96 -8.19
CA SER A 116 -4.40 14.14 -8.76
C SER A 116 -5.79 14.38 -8.17
N ALA A 117 -6.29 15.61 -8.22
CA ALA A 117 -7.63 15.94 -7.70
C ALA A 117 -8.73 15.08 -8.36
N GLU A 118 -8.63 14.85 -9.67
CA GLU A 118 -9.52 13.95 -10.41
C GLU A 118 -9.39 12.50 -9.92
N GLY A 119 -8.15 12.00 -9.75
CA GLY A 119 -7.90 10.66 -9.25
C GLY A 119 -8.47 10.41 -7.85
N ASN A 120 -8.31 11.37 -6.93
CA ASN A 120 -8.87 11.28 -5.58
C ASN A 120 -10.40 11.30 -5.61
N LYS A 121 -11.00 12.12 -6.49
CA LYS A 121 -12.45 12.15 -6.68
C LYS A 121 -12.98 10.81 -7.20
N GLU A 122 -12.32 10.21 -8.18
CA GLU A 122 -12.69 8.90 -8.71
C GLU A 122 -12.66 7.79 -7.65
N ASP A 123 -11.61 7.79 -6.81
CA ASP A 123 -11.48 6.82 -5.73
C ASP A 123 -12.58 7.04 -4.68
N LEU A 124 -12.89 8.29 -4.32
CA LEU A 124 -13.97 8.63 -3.40
C LEU A 124 -15.35 8.24 -3.94
N ASP A 125 -15.64 8.54 -5.21
CA ASP A 125 -16.90 8.16 -5.86
C ASP A 125 -17.07 6.63 -5.87
N MET A 126 -15.97 5.89 -6.09
CA MET A 126 -15.97 4.43 -5.99
C MET A 126 -16.24 3.93 -4.57
N VAL A 127 -15.57 4.49 -3.56
CA VAL A 127 -15.79 4.12 -2.14
C VAL A 127 -17.25 4.37 -1.74
N ASN A 128 -17.81 5.51 -2.13
CA ASN A 128 -19.22 5.83 -1.89
C ASN A 128 -20.16 4.85 -2.61
N ALA A 129 -19.84 4.46 -3.84
CA ALA A 129 -20.62 3.45 -4.55
C ALA A 129 -20.52 2.04 -3.92
N LEU A 130 -19.41 1.70 -3.27
CA LEU A 130 -19.27 0.46 -2.49
C LEU A 130 -20.14 0.48 -1.22
N ARG A 131 -20.11 1.59 -0.49
CA ARG A 131 -20.95 1.81 0.70
C ARG A 131 -22.44 1.76 0.38
N ALA A 132 -22.86 2.40 -0.71
CA ALA A 132 -24.26 2.46 -1.12
C ALA A 132 -24.87 1.08 -1.47
N ARG A 133 -24.03 0.10 -1.85
CA ARG A 133 -24.43 -1.29 -2.13
C ARG A 133 -24.08 -2.27 -1.02
N GLU A 134 -23.74 -1.76 0.17
CA GLU A 134 -23.39 -2.56 1.36
C GLU A 134 -22.20 -3.50 1.16
N ALA A 135 -21.35 -3.23 0.16
CA ALA A 135 -20.13 -3.98 -0.10
C ALA A 135 -18.92 -3.51 0.72
N LEU A 136 -19.07 -2.37 1.42
CA LEU A 136 -18.11 -1.81 2.35
C LEU A 136 -18.87 -1.24 3.56
N PRO A 137 -18.43 -1.50 4.80
CA PRO A 137 -19.04 -0.90 5.97
C PRO A 137 -19.00 0.63 5.96
N GLN A 138 -19.88 1.25 6.74
CA GLN A 138 -19.97 2.71 6.82
C GLN A 138 -18.91 3.32 7.75
N ASP A 139 -18.38 2.54 8.68
CA ASP A 139 -17.43 2.92 9.73
C ASP A 139 -15.97 2.83 9.30
N ILE A 140 -15.65 2.20 8.16
CA ILE A 140 -14.31 2.29 7.59
C ILE A 140 -14.11 3.66 6.93
N HIS A 141 -13.21 4.46 7.50
CA HIS A 141 -12.88 5.80 7.01
C HIS A 141 -11.75 5.75 6.00
N VAL A 142 -11.95 6.31 4.80
CA VAL A 142 -10.93 6.37 3.74
C VAL A 142 -10.56 7.82 3.50
N GLU A 143 -9.26 8.13 3.52
CA GLU A 143 -8.72 9.47 3.33
C GLU A 143 -7.43 9.48 2.49
N TRP A 144 -7.04 10.66 2.01
CA TRP A 144 -5.87 10.85 1.15
C TRP A 144 -4.96 11.95 1.70
N THR A 145 -3.69 11.61 1.90
CA THR A 145 -2.67 12.55 2.39
C THR A 145 -1.37 12.45 1.60
N SER A 146 -0.48 13.41 1.81
CA SER A 146 0.86 13.37 1.23
C SER A 146 1.79 12.56 2.12
N PRO A 147 2.73 11.78 1.56
CA PRO A 147 3.79 11.13 2.32
C PRO A 147 4.80 12.11 2.93
N LEU A 148 4.69 13.41 2.66
CA LEU A 148 5.40 14.47 3.39
C LEU A 148 4.74 14.80 4.73
N VAL A 149 3.48 14.40 4.93
CA VAL A 149 2.68 14.66 6.13
C VAL A 149 2.50 13.39 6.96
N GLU A 150 2.42 12.23 6.32
CA GLU A 150 2.28 10.93 6.99
C GLU A 150 3.38 9.98 6.52
N GLU A 151 4.38 9.75 7.37
CA GLU A 151 5.53 8.90 7.06
C GLU A 151 5.18 7.42 6.96
N LEU A 152 4.07 6.97 7.55
CA LEU A 152 3.64 5.57 7.44
C LEU A 152 3.21 5.18 6.02
N LEU A 153 2.95 6.15 5.13
CA LEU A 153 2.79 5.91 3.69
C LEU A 153 4.08 5.43 3.01
N TRP A 154 5.25 5.52 3.65
CA TRP A 154 6.48 4.98 3.07
C TRP A 154 6.54 3.45 3.17
N LEU A 155 5.83 2.84 4.11
CA LEU A 155 5.74 1.39 4.26
C LEU A 155 5.12 0.72 3.03
N PRO A 156 3.91 1.11 2.57
CA PRO A 156 3.33 0.51 1.38
C PRO A 156 4.09 0.84 0.09
N ASP A 157 4.83 1.96 -0.04
CA ASP A 157 5.73 2.22 -1.20
C ASP A 157 6.82 1.13 -1.29
N VAL A 158 7.45 0.81 -0.15
CA VAL A 158 8.44 -0.28 -0.05
C VAL A 158 7.81 -1.62 -0.42
N VAL A 159 6.66 -1.96 0.19
CA VAL A 159 5.99 -3.25 -0.03
C VAL A 159 5.52 -3.38 -1.48
N ALA A 160 4.83 -2.37 -2.04
CA ALA A 160 4.38 -2.37 -3.42
C ALA A 160 5.56 -2.48 -4.40
N GLY A 161 6.68 -1.83 -4.09
CA GLY A 161 7.93 -1.93 -4.83
C GLY A 161 8.52 -3.35 -4.83
N ILE A 162 8.58 -4.00 -3.67
CA ILE A 162 9.08 -5.38 -3.50
C ILE A 162 8.21 -6.37 -4.29
N PHE A 163 6.89 -6.35 -4.08
CA PHE A 163 5.99 -7.30 -4.75
C PHE A 163 5.92 -7.08 -6.26
N ALA A 164 5.98 -5.83 -6.74
CA ALA A 164 6.07 -5.57 -8.18
C ALA A 164 7.36 -6.14 -8.80
N ARG A 165 8.46 -6.23 -8.04
CA ARG A 165 9.71 -6.87 -8.51
C ARG A 165 9.62 -8.39 -8.47
N ALA A 166 9.03 -8.95 -7.42
CA ALA A 166 8.81 -10.37 -7.29
C ALA A 166 8.01 -10.94 -8.48
N GLU A 167 6.95 -10.25 -8.91
CA GLU A 167 6.16 -10.62 -10.09
C GLU A 167 6.96 -10.57 -11.40
N THR A 168 8.07 -9.81 -11.44
CA THR A 168 9.00 -9.74 -12.58
C THR A 168 10.21 -10.67 -12.44
N GLY A 169 10.24 -11.53 -11.42
CA GLY A 169 11.25 -12.59 -11.24
C GLY A 169 12.32 -12.32 -10.18
N ASP A 170 12.34 -11.16 -9.51
CA ASP A 170 13.28 -10.87 -8.41
C ASP A 170 12.56 -10.90 -7.06
N ARG A 171 12.58 -12.07 -6.41
CA ARG A 171 11.92 -12.33 -5.11
C ARG A 171 12.83 -12.14 -3.91
N THR A 172 14.09 -11.76 -4.12
CA THR A 172 15.11 -11.70 -3.06
C THR A 172 14.72 -10.80 -1.88
N LEU A 173 13.97 -9.73 -2.14
CA LEU A 173 13.52 -8.80 -1.12
C LEU A 173 12.15 -9.17 -0.53
N GLU A 174 11.36 -9.99 -1.23
CA GLU A 174 10.09 -10.54 -0.72
C GLU A 174 10.38 -11.51 0.43
N ASP A 175 11.39 -12.36 0.26
CA ASP A 175 11.80 -13.36 1.26
C ASP A 175 12.30 -12.74 2.58
N LEU A 176 12.63 -11.44 2.58
CA LEU A 176 13.07 -10.71 3.77
C LEU A 176 11.91 -10.14 4.59
N LEU A 177 10.73 -9.97 4.01
CA LEU A 177 9.57 -9.48 4.74
C LEU A 177 9.08 -10.60 5.67
N SER A 178 9.51 -10.52 6.93
CA SER A 178 9.02 -11.38 8.00
C SER A 178 7.74 -10.78 8.59
N GLY A 179 6.59 -11.44 8.40
CA GLY A 179 5.31 -10.97 8.92
C GLY A 179 4.12 -11.72 8.32
N ASP A 180 2.90 -11.34 8.72
CA ASP A 180 1.68 -11.82 8.07
C ASP A 180 1.44 -11.00 6.79
N HIS A 181 1.43 -11.69 5.65
CA HIS A 181 1.27 -11.08 4.34
C HIS A 181 0.21 -11.84 3.56
N LEU A 182 -0.92 -11.17 3.26
CA LEU A 182 -1.90 -11.69 2.32
C LEU A 182 -1.60 -11.16 0.91
N VAL A 183 -1.52 -12.05 -0.06
CA VAL A 183 -1.36 -11.70 -1.48
C VAL A 183 -2.53 -12.26 -2.29
N GLU A 184 -3.34 -11.39 -2.89
CA GLU A 184 -4.38 -11.77 -3.85
C GLU A 184 -3.97 -11.35 -5.26
N ARG A 185 -4.10 -12.26 -6.24
CA ARG A 185 -3.87 -11.97 -7.65
C ARG A 185 -5.21 -11.95 -8.39
N ILE A 186 -5.48 -10.87 -9.13
CA ILE A 186 -6.71 -10.71 -9.92
C ILE A 186 -6.40 -10.35 -11.37
N SER A 187 -7.30 -10.69 -12.29
CA SER A 187 -7.15 -10.32 -13.70
C SER A 187 -7.76 -8.95 -14.01
N CYS A 188 -7.00 -8.08 -14.68
CA CYS A 188 -7.38 -6.71 -15.04
C CYS A 188 -7.92 -6.58 -16.48
N ASP A 189 -7.98 -7.67 -17.25
CA ASP A 189 -8.55 -7.69 -18.60
C ASP A 189 -10.08 -7.54 -18.64
#